data_AF-N1S795-F1
#
_entry.id   AF-N1S795-F1
#
_cell.length_a   1.000
_cell.length_b   1.000
_cell.length_c   1.000
_cell.angle_alpha   90.00
_cell.angle_beta   90.00
_cell.angle_gamma   90.00
#
_symmetry.space_group_name_H-M   'P 1'
#
loop_
_entity.id
_entity.type
_entity.pdbx_description
1 polymer ?
#
loop_
_entity_poly.entity_id
_entity_poly.type
_entity_poly.pdbx_seq_one_letter_code
_entity_poly.pdbx_strand_id
1 'polypeptide(L)'
;MIVCGDAVFKWYDVDDEPEPGVGKVRDQPAVSGYIQNGGTIAGAFYHANRWDFRKTKAASVGHCIGNREALISSRDDLLIICPKMTSDAGKARITPRQYKTSAAQGDHIMTNWVSNPTQLYHELMHWFGGVQGNNLKHIIQDQVAVNEKGYLRYKDKNNQVEYYTRPPSDQELAQKQQRKQGAYGLRWIMNLARTYKDKNGNTSQWSGPKLATKNADSLALFSFMMYLDQFDWSKNGVAEDFTRLKNKLGLKP
;
A
#
# COMPACT_ATOMS: atom_id res chain seq x y z
N MET A 1 3.05 10.75 10.94
CA MET A 1 3.03 10.03 12.26
C MET A 1 2.76 8.54 12.03
N ILE A 2 3.31 7.63 12.84
CA ILE A 2 3.02 6.18 12.74
C ILE A 2 2.16 5.76 13.94
N VAL A 3 1.06 5.04 13.70
CA VAL A 3 0.16 4.52 14.74
C VAL A 3 -0.08 3.01 14.57
N CYS A 4 -0.36 2.34 15.69
CA CYS A 4 -0.59 0.90 15.76
C CYS A 4 -2.09 0.61 15.90
N GLY A 5 -2.74 0.31 14.77
CA GLY A 5 -4.17 0.07 14.68
C GLY A 5 -5.00 1.35 14.73
N ASP A 6 -6.30 1.18 14.52
CA ASP A 6 -7.30 2.26 14.60
C ASP A 6 -7.84 2.44 16.03
N ALA A 7 -7.55 1.53 16.96
CA ALA A 7 -7.99 1.59 18.35
C ALA A 7 -7.42 2.78 19.14
N VAL A 8 -6.37 3.43 18.64
CA VAL A 8 -5.81 4.66 19.25
C VAL A 8 -6.77 5.85 19.11
N PHE A 9 -7.68 5.78 18.14
CA PHE A 9 -8.69 6.80 17.94
C PHE A 9 -9.87 6.53 18.87
N LYS A 10 -10.25 7.56 19.63
CA LYS A 10 -11.40 7.51 20.53
C LYS A 10 -12.55 8.33 19.95
N TRP A 11 -13.77 7.79 20.05
CA TRP A 11 -14.97 8.50 19.65
C TRP A 11 -15.35 9.57 20.68
N TYR A 12 -15.75 10.73 20.19
CA TYR A 12 -16.30 11.85 20.94
C TYR A 12 -17.57 12.35 20.25
N ASP A 13 -18.63 12.57 21.02
CA ASP A 13 -19.89 13.12 20.51
C ASP A 13 -19.71 14.62 20.19
N VAL A 14 -20.66 15.19 19.45
CA VAL A 14 -20.57 16.55 18.88
C VAL A 14 -20.29 17.67 19.92
N ASP A 15 -20.72 17.47 21.17
CA ASP A 15 -20.58 18.41 22.28
C ASP A 15 -19.39 18.13 23.21
N ASP A 16 -18.68 17.02 22.99
CA ASP A 16 -17.54 16.61 23.80
C ASP A 16 -16.29 17.41 23.43
N GLU A 17 -15.41 17.60 24.43
CA GLU A 17 -14.06 18.14 24.28
C GLU A 17 -13.04 17.02 24.51
N PRO A 18 -12.30 16.57 23.47
CA PRO A 18 -11.41 15.41 23.59
C PRO A 18 -10.23 15.61 24.54
N GLU A 19 -9.69 16.82 24.56
CA GLU A 19 -8.56 17.24 25.39
C GLU A 19 -8.75 18.70 25.81
N PRO A 20 -8.35 19.09 27.04
CA PRO A 20 -8.48 20.47 27.51
C PRO A 20 -7.82 21.48 26.55
N GLY A 21 -8.58 22.48 26.13
CA GLY A 21 -8.11 23.58 25.27
C GLY A 21 -8.20 23.30 23.77
N VAL A 22 -8.58 22.08 23.35
CA VAL A 22 -8.82 21.74 21.94
C VAL A 22 -10.21 22.22 21.48
N GLY A 23 -11.13 22.42 22.42
CA GLY A 23 -12.51 22.80 22.16
C GLY A 23 -13.38 21.63 21.72
N LYS A 24 -14.69 21.88 21.60
CA LYS A 24 -15.66 20.82 21.29
C LYS A 24 -15.53 20.36 19.84
N VAL A 25 -16.00 19.14 19.55
CA VAL A 25 -16.01 18.58 18.19
C VAL A 25 -16.73 19.49 17.20
N ARG A 26 -17.88 20.06 17.58
CA ARG A 26 -18.65 20.98 16.73
C ARG A 26 -17.96 22.31 16.42
N ASP A 27 -17.07 22.75 17.30
CA ASP A 27 -16.41 24.05 17.22
C ASP A 27 -15.15 23.99 16.35
N GLN A 28 -14.74 22.80 15.92
CA GLN A 28 -13.57 22.62 15.06
C GLN A 28 -13.76 23.37 13.73
N PRO A 29 -12.75 24.11 13.24
CA PRO A 29 -12.88 24.91 12.01
C PRO A 29 -13.31 24.11 10.77
N ALA A 30 -12.90 22.84 10.69
CA ALA A 30 -13.28 21.94 9.60
C ALA A 30 -14.77 21.54 9.62
N VAL A 31 -15.45 21.71 10.75
CA VAL A 31 -16.85 21.34 10.99
C VAL A 31 -17.76 22.56 11.05
N SER A 32 -17.31 23.65 11.68
CA SER A 32 -18.14 24.83 11.92
C SER A 32 -18.77 25.37 10.61
N GLY A 33 -17.98 25.45 9.53
CA GLY A 33 -18.48 25.83 8.21
C GLY A 33 -19.43 24.81 7.57
N TYR A 34 -19.29 23.51 7.87
CA TYR A 34 -20.22 22.48 7.40
C TYR A 34 -21.57 22.56 8.10
N ILE A 35 -21.57 22.79 9.42
CA ILE A 35 -22.78 22.95 10.23
C ILE A 35 -23.53 24.24 9.86
N GLN A 36 -22.80 25.35 9.66
CA GLN A 36 -23.40 26.64 9.26
C GLN A 36 -24.17 26.55 7.93
N ASN A 37 -23.78 25.64 7.05
CA ASN A 37 -24.46 25.38 5.78
C ASN A 37 -25.55 24.29 5.88
N GLY A 38 -26.05 24.00 7.08
CA GLY A 38 -27.12 23.04 7.35
C GLY A 38 -26.66 21.58 7.41
N GLY A 39 -25.35 21.31 7.43
CA GLY A 39 -24.80 19.98 7.63
C GLY A 39 -24.97 19.48 9.07
N THR A 40 -25.03 18.15 9.24
CA THR A 40 -25.09 17.51 10.57
C THR A 40 -23.92 16.55 10.76
N ILE A 41 -23.30 16.60 11.94
CA ILE A 41 -22.29 15.62 12.38
C ILE A 41 -22.78 14.94 13.66
N ALA A 42 -22.48 13.66 13.83
CA ALA A 42 -22.78 12.93 15.06
C ALA A 42 -21.63 13.05 16.08
N GLY A 43 -20.40 13.19 15.59
CA GLY A 43 -19.21 13.21 16.41
C GLY A 43 -17.97 13.01 15.55
N ALA A 44 -16.85 12.72 16.21
CA ALA A 44 -15.59 12.45 15.55
C ALA A 44 -14.76 11.43 16.30
N PHE A 45 -13.90 10.76 15.56
CA PHE A 45 -12.74 10.09 16.14
C PHE A 45 -11.61 11.10 16.31
N TYR A 46 -10.96 11.08 17.46
CA TYR A 46 -9.84 11.95 17.79
C TYR A 46 -8.62 11.16 18.28
N HIS A 47 -7.43 11.57 17.83
CA HIS A 47 -6.14 11.14 18.35
C HIS A 47 -5.06 12.19 18.02
N ALA A 48 -4.39 12.74 19.04
CA ALA A 48 -3.23 13.63 18.87
C ALA A 48 -3.43 14.74 17.82
N ASN A 49 -4.48 15.56 17.99
CA ASN A 49 -4.88 16.67 17.10
C ASN A 49 -5.33 16.26 15.69
N ARG A 50 -5.60 14.98 15.46
CA ARG A 50 -6.19 14.47 14.20
C ARG A 50 -7.67 14.16 14.42
N TRP A 51 -8.47 14.48 13.42
CA TRP A 51 -9.92 14.37 13.47
C TRP A 51 -10.48 13.60 12.28
N ASP A 52 -11.33 12.62 12.53
CA ASP A 52 -12.15 11.96 11.51
C ASP A 52 -13.63 12.12 11.86
N PHE A 53 -14.28 13.09 11.21
CA PHE A 53 -15.67 13.49 11.47
C PHE A 53 -16.66 12.55 10.79
N ARG A 54 -17.70 12.15 11.52
CA ARG A 54 -18.73 11.24 11.03
C ARG A 54 -20.13 11.83 11.17
N LYS A 55 -20.96 11.56 10.17
CA LYS A 55 -22.38 11.96 10.16
C LYS A 55 -23.26 11.09 11.05
N THR A 56 -22.79 9.89 11.37
CA THR A 56 -23.48 8.91 12.22
C THR A 56 -22.46 8.31 13.19
N LYS A 57 -22.94 7.85 14.35
CA LYS A 57 -22.10 7.15 15.33
C LYS A 57 -21.54 5.87 14.71
N ALA A 58 -20.24 5.67 14.86
CA ALA A 58 -19.53 4.51 14.31
C ALA A 58 -18.69 3.84 15.40
N ALA A 59 -18.52 2.52 15.31
CA ALA A 59 -17.75 1.75 16.29
C ALA A 59 -16.22 1.78 16.04
N SER A 60 -15.79 2.17 14.84
CA SER A 60 -14.39 2.28 14.45
C SER A 60 -14.22 3.30 13.32
N VAL A 61 -13.02 3.85 13.19
CA VAL A 61 -12.61 4.72 12.08
C VAL A 61 -12.63 3.97 10.73
N GLY A 62 -12.50 2.64 10.75
CA GLY A 62 -12.53 1.81 9.56
C GLY A 62 -11.28 1.91 8.70
N HIS A 63 -10.14 2.30 9.28
CA HIS A 63 -8.87 2.32 8.57
C HIS A 63 -8.37 0.89 8.28
N CYS A 64 -8.37 0.03 9.30
CA CYS A 64 -7.90 -1.35 9.22
C CYS A 64 -9.01 -2.35 8.87
N ILE A 65 -9.71 -2.15 7.76
CA ILE A 65 -10.78 -3.07 7.31
C ILE A 65 -10.20 -4.31 6.61
N GLY A 66 -10.69 -5.49 6.99
CA GLY A 66 -10.37 -6.77 6.36
C GLY A 66 -8.95 -7.25 6.69
N ASN A 67 -8.24 -7.78 5.69
CA ASN A 67 -6.92 -8.40 5.86
C ASN A 67 -5.75 -7.43 5.58
N ARG A 68 -5.96 -6.12 5.72
CA ARG A 68 -4.92 -5.12 5.50
C ARG A 68 -3.82 -5.24 6.55
N GLU A 69 -2.58 -5.04 6.12
CA GLU A 69 -1.41 -5.13 6.99
C GLU A 69 -0.95 -3.74 7.45
N ALA A 70 -1.09 -2.75 6.59
CA ALA A 70 -0.93 -1.34 6.90
C ALA A 70 -1.81 -0.49 5.96
N LEU A 71 -1.85 0.83 6.20
CA LEU A 71 -2.34 1.83 5.26
C LEU A 71 -1.76 3.22 5.57
N ILE A 72 -1.86 4.13 4.60
CA ILE A 72 -1.67 5.56 4.77
C ILE A 72 -3.02 6.30 4.73
N SER A 73 -3.25 7.22 5.68
CA SER A 73 -4.17 8.34 5.47
C SER A 73 -3.36 9.56 5.05
N SER A 74 -3.38 9.91 3.76
CA SER A 74 -2.66 11.09 3.27
C SER A 74 -3.25 12.40 3.79
N ARG A 75 -4.57 12.45 4.03
CA ARG A 75 -5.24 13.62 4.59
C ARG A 75 -4.71 13.93 5.99
N ASP A 76 -4.52 12.87 6.76
CA ASP A 76 -4.20 12.97 8.17
C ASP A 76 -2.72 12.68 8.43
N ASP A 77 -1.89 12.60 7.39
CA ASP A 77 -0.44 12.38 7.47
C ASP A 77 -0.08 11.26 8.48
N LEU A 78 -0.75 10.13 8.28
CA LEU A 78 -0.87 9.04 9.26
C LEU A 78 -0.62 7.70 8.60
N LEU A 79 0.49 7.06 8.98
CA LEU A 79 0.81 5.67 8.68
C LEU A 79 0.22 4.79 9.77
N ILE A 80 -0.63 3.83 9.40
CA ILE A 80 -1.36 2.97 10.32
C ILE A 80 -0.91 1.53 10.07
N ILE A 81 -0.28 0.90 11.05
CA ILE A 81 0.05 -0.52 11.03
C ILE A 81 -1.11 -1.30 11.63
N CYS A 82 -1.72 -2.21 10.86
CA CYS A 82 -2.96 -2.86 11.28
C CYS A 82 -2.74 -4.01 12.28
N PRO A 83 -3.77 -4.40 13.06
CA PRO A 83 -3.64 -5.34 14.18
C PRO A 83 -2.97 -6.67 13.85
N LYS A 84 -3.17 -7.20 12.64
CA LYS A 84 -2.50 -8.41 12.15
C LYS A 84 -0.98 -8.31 12.29
N MET A 85 -0.41 -7.15 11.98
CA MET A 85 1.03 -6.91 12.01
C MET A 85 1.55 -6.57 13.42
N THR A 86 0.68 -6.08 14.30
CA THR A 86 1.01 -5.80 15.71
C THR A 86 0.73 -6.97 16.66
N SER A 87 0.10 -8.04 16.18
CA SER A 87 -0.06 -9.31 16.90
C SER A 87 1.29 -9.97 17.18
N ASP A 88 1.35 -10.93 18.12
CA ASP A 88 2.58 -11.66 18.41
C ASP A 88 3.12 -12.41 17.19
N ALA A 89 2.22 -13.04 16.41
CA ALA A 89 2.59 -13.68 15.15
C ALA A 89 3.11 -12.66 14.11
N GLY A 90 2.56 -11.45 14.08
CA GLY A 90 3.04 -10.37 13.21
C GLY A 90 4.41 -9.84 13.62
N LYS A 91 4.63 -9.67 14.93
CA LYS A 91 5.91 -9.24 15.54
C LYS A 91 7.01 -10.29 15.42
N ALA A 92 6.64 -11.58 15.41
CA ALA A 92 7.56 -12.70 15.26
C ALA A 92 8.08 -12.89 13.82
N ARG A 93 7.50 -12.21 12.82
CA ARG A 93 7.98 -12.30 11.44
C ARG A 93 9.40 -11.74 11.33
N ILE A 94 10.25 -12.44 10.59
CA ILE A 94 11.64 -12.03 10.36
C ILE A 94 11.66 -10.66 9.68
N THR A 95 12.38 -9.71 10.30
CA THR A 95 12.56 -8.37 9.76
C THR A 95 13.65 -8.34 8.68
N PRO A 96 13.69 -7.32 7.80
CA PRO A 96 14.77 -7.16 6.83
C PRO A 96 16.16 -7.24 7.47
N ARG A 97 16.35 -6.61 8.63
CA ARG A 97 17.62 -6.60 9.35
C ARG A 97 18.07 -8.01 9.77
N GLN A 98 17.16 -8.79 10.32
CA GLN A 98 17.44 -10.18 10.70
C GLN A 98 17.69 -11.04 9.46
N TYR A 99 16.89 -10.85 8.41
CA TYR A 99 17.04 -11.62 7.18
C TYR A 99 18.38 -11.32 6.48
N LYS A 100 18.85 -10.07 6.49
CA LYS A 100 20.19 -9.71 5.97
C LYS A 100 21.31 -10.53 6.62
N THR A 101 21.16 -10.93 7.88
CA THR A 101 22.17 -11.73 8.58
C THR A 101 21.97 -13.24 8.43
N SER A 102 20.78 -13.70 8.03
CA SER A 102 20.43 -15.12 8.00
C SER A 102 20.14 -15.66 6.60
N ALA A 103 20.09 -14.81 5.57
CA ALA A 103 19.83 -15.22 4.20
C ALA A 103 20.94 -16.13 3.67
N ALA A 104 20.57 -17.11 2.87
CA ALA A 104 21.47 -18.05 2.24
C ALA A 104 21.27 -18.09 0.72
N GLN A 105 22.29 -18.55 0.00
CA GLN A 105 22.18 -18.83 -1.43
C GLN A 105 21.05 -19.83 -1.69
N GLY A 106 20.22 -19.55 -2.69
CA GLY A 106 19.03 -20.33 -3.02
C GLY A 106 17.75 -19.88 -2.32
N ASP A 107 17.83 -19.01 -1.30
CA ASP A 107 16.64 -18.43 -0.69
C ASP A 107 15.82 -17.60 -1.69
N HIS A 108 14.52 -17.51 -1.47
CA HIS A 108 13.65 -16.63 -2.25
C HIS A 108 13.33 -15.33 -1.49
N ILE A 109 13.51 -14.19 -2.15
CA ILE A 109 13.25 -12.83 -1.63
C ILE A 109 11.87 -12.65 -0.99
N MET A 110 10.86 -13.42 -1.43
CA MET A 110 9.49 -13.30 -0.95
C MET A 110 9.26 -14.04 0.39
N THR A 111 10.17 -14.92 0.79
CA THR A 111 10.03 -15.77 2.00
C THR A 111 9.81 -14.94 3.25
N ASN A 112 10.59 -13.87 3.41
CA ASN A 112 10.54 -12.95 4.55
C ASN A 112 10.13 -11.53 4.12
N TRP A 113 9.41 -11.42 2.99
CA TRP A 113 8.98 -10.13 2.46
C TRP A 113 8.00 -9.42 3.37
N VAL A 114 7.06 -10.14 3.99
CA VAL A 114 5.96 -9.51 4.72
C VAL A 114 6.31 -9.37 6.20
N SER A 115 6.62 -8.16 6.65
CA SER A 115 6.97 -7.85 8.04
C SER A 115 6.58 -6.40 8.38
N ASN A 116 6.60 -6.02 9.67
CA ASN A 116 6.29 -4.63 10.08
C ASN A 116 7.12 -3.59 9.30
N PRO A 117 8.46 -3.71 9.19
CA PRO A 117 9.25 -2.73 8.45
C PRO A 117 8.94 -2.66 6.96
N THR A 118 8.67 -3.79 6.29
CA THR A 118 8.41 -3.78 4.84
C THR A 118 7.04 -3.22 4.51
N GLN A 119 6.02 -3.54 5.32
CA GLN A 119 4.68 -2.95 5.16
C GLN A 119 4.71 -1.44 5.48
N LEU A 120 5.43 -1.02 6.51
CA LEU A 120 5.62 0.41 6.79
C LEU A 120 6.33 1.11 5.63
N TYR A 121 7.38 0.50 5.07
CA TYR A 121 8.13 1.09 3.97
C TYR A 121 7.30 1.18 2.68
N HIS A 122 6.47 0.17 2.40
CA HIS A 122 5.47 0.20 1.33
C HIS A 122 4.56 1.43 1.46
N GLU A 123 3.92 1.60 2.61
CA GLU A 123 3.01 2.73 2.84
C GLU A 123 3.75 4.09 2.84
N LEU A 124 5.01 4.11 3.29
CA LEU A 124 5.85 5.30 3.21
C LEU A 124 6.11 5.73 1.76
N MET A 125 6.15 4.81 0.80
CA MET A 125 6.26 5.17 -0.63
C MET A 125 5.03 5.94 -1.11
N HIS A 126 3.83 5.59 -0.65
CA HIS A 126 2.62 6.37 -0.96
C HIS A 126 2.67 7.78 -0.37
N TRP A 127 3.20 7.91 0.84
CA TRP A 127 3.36 9.21 1.51
C TRP A 127 4.42 10.08 0.84
N PHE A 128 5.62 9.54 0.63
CA PHE A 128 6.74 10.24 0.02
C PHE A 128 6.45 10.68 -1.41
N GLY A 129 5.71 9.86 -2.16
CA GLY A 129 5.23 10.22 -3.49
C GLY A 129 4.29 11.43 -3.49
N GLY A 130 3.70 11.78 -2.34
CA GLY A 130 2.71 12.84 -2.22
C GLY A 130 1.40 12.51 -2.95
N VAL A 131 0.56 13.53 -3.07
CA VAL A 131 -0.77 13.44 -3.68
C VAL A 131 -0.93 14.43 -4.83
N GLN A 132 -1.76 14.06 -5.81
CA GLN A 132 -2.09 14.88 -6.96
C GLN A 132 -3.37 15.69 -6.70
N GLY A 133 -3.23 17.03 -6.72
CA GLY A 133 -4.32 17.98 -6.62
C GLY A 133 -5.12 17.89 -5.31
N ASN A 134 -6.32 18.48 -5.32
CA ASN A 134 -7.17 18.59 -4.13
C ASN A 134 -7.86 17.27 -3.72
N ASN A 135 -7.80 16.24 -4.58
CA ASN A 135 -8.49 14.96 -4.36
C ASN A 135 -7.66 13.96 -3.54
N LEU A 136 -6.48 14.37 -3.05
CA LEU A 136 -5.57 13.55 -2.24
C LEU A 136 -5.21 12.19 -2.85
N LYS A 137 -5.22 12.09 -4.18
CA LYS A 137 -4.88 10.85 -4.89
C LYS A 137 -3.37 10.67 -4.91
N HIS A 138 -2.84 9.59 -4.34
CA HIS A 138 -1.40 9.36 -4.32
C HIS A 138 -0.76 9.35 -5.72
N ILE A 139 0.45 9.89 -5.85
CA ILE A 139 1.22 9.84 -7.09
C ILE A 139 1.85 8.44 -7.29
N ILE A 140 2.41 7.89 -6.21
CA ILE A 140 2.81 6.48 -6.11
C ILE A 140 1.59 5.72 -5.58
N GLN A 141 1.07 4.78 -6.36
CA GLN A 141 -0.20 4.08 -6.09
C GLN A 141 0.04 2.59 -5.97
N ASP A 142 -0.97 1.85 -5.54
CA ASP A 142 -1.03 0.42 -5.80
C ASP A 142 -1.53 0.21 -7.22
N GLN A 143 -0.59 -0.01 -8.14
CA GLN A 143 -0.91 -0.22 -9.54
C GLN A 143 -1.64 -1.55 -9.70
N VAL A 144 -2.55 -1.63 -10.67
CA VAL A 144 -3.25 -2.88 -10.98
C VAL A 144 -2.26 -3.88 -11.57
N ALA A 145 -2.26 -5.10 -11.05
CA ALA A 145 -1.45 -6.20 -11.57
C ALA A 145 -1.80 -6.49 -13.02
N VAL A 146 -0.79 -6.91 -13.79
CA VAL A 146 -0.96 -7.40 -15.17
C VAL A 146 -0.46 -8.83 -15.31
N ASN A 147 -1.08 -9.61 -16.19
CA ASN A 147 -0.60 -10.95 -16.53
C ASN A 147 0.61 -10.91 -17.48
N GLU A 148 1.06 -12.10 -17.91
CA GLU A 148 2.19 -12.28 -18.81
C GLU A 148 1.96 -11.70 -20.22
N LYS A 149 0.74 -11.24 -20.53
CA LYS A 149 0.36 -10.56 -21.77
C LYS A 149 0.12 -9.06 -21.58
N GLY A 150 0.32 -8.54 -20.36
CA GLY A 150 0.08 -7.13 -20.02
C GLY A 150 -1.40 -6.79 -19.76
N TYR A 151 -2.26 -7.77 -19.53
CA TYR A 151 -3.69 -7.53 -19.29
C TYR A 151 -3.97 -7.35 -17.80
N LEU A 152 -4.74 -6.32 -17.47
CA LEU A 152 -5.11 -5.89 -16.14
C LEU A 152 -5.92 -6.95 -15.40
N ARG A 153 -5.55 -7.24 -14.16
CA ARG A 153 -6.12 -8.31 -13.34
C ARG A 153 -7.20 -7.79 -12.39
N TYR A 154 -8.36 -8.42 -12.42
CA TYR A 154 -9.49 -8.17 -11.52
C TYR A 154 -9.96 -9.48 -10.91
N LYS A 155 -10.56 -9.40 -9.71
CA LYS A 155 -11.18 -10.57 -9.08
C LYS A 155 -12.54 -10.26 -8.51
N ASP A 156 -13.44 -11.23 -8.53
CA ASP A 156 -14.73 -11.15 -7.85
C ASP A 156 -14.63 -11.52 -6.35
N LYS A 157 -15.77 -11.56 -5.66
CA LYS A 157 -15.87 -12.00 -4.26
C LYS A 157 -15.50 -13.47 -4.02
N ASN A 158 -15.63 -14.32 -5.05
CA ASN A 158 -15.32 -15.75 -5.01
C ASN A 158 -13.86 -16.03 -5.40
N ASN A 159 -13.04 -14.97 -5.55
CA ASN A 159 -11.66 -15.01 -6.04
C ASN A 159 -11.49 -15.53 -7.48
N GLN A 160 -12.55 -15.53 -8.29
CA GLN A 160 -12.44 -15.78 -9.73
C GLN A 160 -11.76 -14.60 -10.40
N VAL A 161 -10.78 -14.89 -11.26
CA VAL A 161 -9.90 -13.90 -11.87
C VAL A 161 -10.26 -13.69 -13.33
N GLU A 162 -10.39 -12.44 -13.72
CA GLU A 162 -10.51 -12.03 -15.12
C GLU A 162 -9.43 -11.02 -15.51
N TYR A 163 -9.08 -11.02 -16.79
CA TYR A 163 -8.03 -10.17 -17.35
C TYR A 163 -8.57 -9.29 -18.46
N TYR A 164 -8.19 -8.01 -18.45
CA TYR A 164 -8.72 -7.01 -19.37
C TYR A 164 -7.61 -6.23 -20.07
N THR A 165 -7.82 -5.90 -21.35
CA THR A 165 -6.90 -5.05 -22.14
C THR A 165 -7.06 -3.55 -21.83
N ARG A 166 -8.16 -3.17 -21.17
CA ARG A 166 -8.47 -1.83 -20.68
C ARG A 166 -9.05 -1.90 -19.26
N PRO A 167 -9.00 -0.82 -18.48
CA PRO A 167 -9.79 -0.73 -17.26
C PRO A 167 -11.28 -0.93 -17.58
N PRO A 168 -11.97 -1.87 -16.90
CA PRO A 168 -13.43 -1.94 -16.94
C PRO A 168 -14.04 -0.67 -16.33
N SER A 169 -15.24 -0.31 -16.79
CA SER A 169 -16.03 0.75 -16.17
C SER A 169 -16.54 0.32 -14.79
N ASP A 170 -16.92 1.29 -13.96
CA ASP A 170 -17.49 1.00 -12.65
C ASP A 170 -18.79 0.17 -12.75
N GLN A 171 -19.56 0.35 -13.83
CA GLN A 171 -20.75 -0.46 -14.11
C GLN A 171 -20.39 -1.93 -14.42
N GLU A 172 -19.38 -2.16 -15.26
CA GLU A 172 -18.88 -3.51 -15.57
C GLU A 172 -18.38 -4.21 -14.29
N LEU A 173 -17.65 -3.47 -13.45
CA LEU A 173 -17.16 -3.98 -12.16
C LEU A 173 -18.31 -4.29 -11.19
N ALA A 174 -19.30 -3.40 -11.07
CA ALA A 174 -20.44 -3.59 -10.18
C ALA A 174 -21.29 -4.80 -10.57
N GLN A 175 -21.57 -4.98 -11.87
CA GLN A 175 -22.34 -6.11 -12.39
C GLN A 175 -21.67 -7.45 -12.06
N LYS A 176 -20.35 -7.52 -12.21
CA LYS A 176 -19.56 -8.73 -11.91
C LYS A 176 -19.07 -8.81 -10.46
N GLN A 177 -19.39 -7.82 -9.63
CA GLN A 177 -18.88 -7.68 -8.25
C GLN A 177 -17.34 -7.81 -8.20
N GLN A 178 -16.67 -7.26 -9.20
CA GLN A 178 -15.22 -7.33 -9.37
C GLN A 178 -14.51 -6.15 -8.73
N ARG A 179 -13.30 -6.41 -8.23
CA ARG A 179 -12.38 -5.41 -7.69
C ARG A 179 -11.01 -5.54 -8.33
N LYS A 180 -10.32 -4.40 -8.39
CA LYS A 180 -8.91 -4.31 -8.82
C LYS A 180 -8.04 -5.24 -7.96
N GLN A 181 -6.99 -5.80 -8.57
CA GLN A 181 -5.95 -6.51 -7.85
C GLN A 181 -4.64 -5.77 -7.98
N GLY A 182 -4.06 -5.34 -6.85
CA GLY A 182 -2.79 -4.64 -6.83
C GLY A 182 -1.64 -5.55 -7.30
N ALA A 183 -0.61 -4.94 -7.87
CA ALA A 183 0.63 -5.58 -8.28
C ALA A 183 1.52 -5.86 -7.06
N TYR A 184 1.04 -6.75 -6.18
CA TYR A 184 1.72 -7.12 -4.94
C TYR A 184 2.56 -8.39 -5.09
N GLY A 185 3.81 -8.34 -4.67
CA GLY A 185 4.74 -9.47 -4.74
C GLY A 185 5.38 -9.66 -6.12
N LEU A 186 6.47 -10.43 -6.11
CA LEU A 186 7.47 -10.42 -7.18
C LEU A 186 6.90 -10.68 -8.59
N ARG A 187 6.06 -11.71 -8.76
CA ARG A 187 5.50 -12.04 -10.09
C ARG A 187 4.76 -10.86 -10.70
N TRP A 188 3.90 -10.21 -9.93
CA TRP A 188 3.06 -9.13 -10.43
C TRP A 188 3.87 -7.84 -10.62
N ILE A 189 4.85 -7.57 -9.74
CA ILE A 189 5.80 -6.47 -9.90
C ILE A 189 6.62 -6.64 -11.18
N MET A 190 7.16 -7.84 -11.43
CA MET A 190 7.94 -8.13 -12.63
C MET A 190 7.09 -8.01 -13.90
N ASN A 191 5.86 -8.52 -13.89
CA ASN A 191 4.96 -8.35 -15.02
C ASN A 191 4.64 -6.85 -15.24
N LEU A 192 4.35 -6.10 -14.18
CA LEU A 192 4.10 -4.67 -14.28
C LEU A 192 5.29 -3.90 -14.85
N ALA A 193 6.53 -4.28 -14.54
CA ALA A 193 7.74 -3.62 -15.03
C ALA A 193 8.04 -3.88 -16.52
N ARG A 194 7.46 -4.93 -17.12
CA ARG A 194 7.69 -5.28 -18.52
C ARG A 194 6.92 -4.36 -19.47
N THR A 195 7.55 -4.06 -20.61
CA THR A 195 6.90 -3.34 -21.70
C THR A 195 6.21 -4.34 -22.62
N TYR A 196 4.89 -4.41 -22.56
CA TYR A 196 4.08 -5.22 -23.48
C TYR A 196 3.68 -4.42 -24.72
N LYS A 197 3.58 -5.11 -25.86
CA LYS A 197 3.04 -4.55 -27.10
C LYS A 197 1.74 -5.26 -27.46
N ASP A 198 0.79 -4.51 -28.00
CA ASP A 198 -0.41 -5.10 -28.60
C ASP A 198 -0.08 -5.74 -29.97
N LYS A 199 -1.09 -6.37 -30.58
CA LYS A 199 -0.97 -7.00 -31.90
C LYS A 199 -0.57 -6.05 -33.04
N ASN A 200 -0.75 -4.74 -32.83
CA ASN A 200 -0.41 -3.69 -33.79
C ASN A 200 0.96 -3.04 -33.47
N GLY A 201 1.69 -3.55 -32.47
CA GLY A 201 3.00 -3.04 -32.06
C GLY A 201 2.95 -1.84 -31.11
N ASN A 202 1.77 -1.39 -30.68
CA ASN A 202 1.63 -0.28 -29.75
C ASN A 202 2.02 -0.69 -28.34
N THR A 203 2.75 0.17 -27.64
CA THR A 203 3.14 -0.07 -26.26
C THR A 203 1.92 0.05 -25.33
N SER A 204 1.72 -0.96 -24.47
CA SER A 204 0.67 -0.92 -23.45
C SER A 204 0.92 0.24 -22.48
N GLN A 205 -0.09 1.08 -22.28
CA GLN A 205 -0.07 2.15 -21.29
C GLN A 205 -0.29 1.64 -19.85
N TRP A 206 -0.59 0.35 -19.68
CA TRP A 206 -0.94 -0.30 -18.42
C TRP A 206 0.19 -1.14 -17.83
N SER A 207 1.39 -1.04 -18.40
CA SER A 207 2.59 -1.73 -17.95
C SER A 207 3.84 -0.94 -18.32
N GLY A 208 4.99 -1.39 -17.84
CA GLY A 208 6.30 -0.85 -18.16
C GLY A 208 6.93 -0.11 -16.98
N PRO A 209 8.20 0.31 -17.14
CA PRO A 209 8.97 0.94 -16.07
C PRO A 209 8.27 2.16 -15.47
N LYS A 210 7.58 2.97 -16.29
CA LYS A 210 6.82 4.15 -15.86
C LYS A 210 5.75 3.84 -14.81
N LEU A 211 5.09 2.67 -14.91
CA LEU A 211 4.10 2.27 -13.91
C LEU A 211 4.74 1.56 -12.74
N ALA A 212 5.76 0.72 -12.97
CA ALA A 212 6.47 0.06 -11.90
C ALA A 212 7.13 1.06 -10.93
N THR A 213 7.67 2.19 -11.42
CA THR A 213 8.23 3.26 -10.56
C THR A 213 7.15 4.10 -9.87
N LYS A 214 5.87 3.89 -10.20
CA LYS A 214 4.71 4.48 -9.52
C LYS A 214 3.91 3.44 -8.74
N ASN A 215 4.49 2.27 -8.49
CA ASN A 215 3.91 1.21 -7.67
C ASN A 215 4.64 1.13 -6.33
N ALA A 216 3.93 1.29 -5.21
CA ALA A 216 4.56 1.27 -3.88
C ALA A 216 5.30 -0.05 -3.63
N ASP A 217 4.67 -1.18 -3.95
CA ASP A 217 5.27 -2.51 -3.73
C ASP A 217 6.50 -2.76 -4.61
N SER A 218 6.54 -2.19 -5.83
CA SER A 218 7.72 -2.28 -6.69
C SER A 218 8.91 -1.53 -6.10
N LEU A 219 8.68 -0.31 -5.60
CA LEU A 219 9.73 0.51 -4.97
C LEU A 219 10.20 -0.11 -3.66
N ALA A 220 9.27 -0.64 -2.88
CA ALA A 220 9.57 -1.31 -1.63
C ALA A 220 10.39 -2.59 -1.88
N LEU A 221 9.98 -3.43 -2.84
CA LEU A 221 10.69 -4.67 -3.17
C LEU A 221 12.08 -4.38 -3.74
N PHE A 222 12.21 -3.38 -4.62
CA PHE A 222 13.51 -2.94 -5.12
C PHE A 222 14.42 -2.49 -3.97
N SER A 223 13.92 -1.65 -3.05
CA SER A 223 14.68 -1.18 -1.89
C SER A 223 15.10 -2.33 -0.98
N PHE A 224 14.25 -3.34 -0.82
CA PHE A 224 14.56 -4.53 -0.03
C PHE A 224 15.63 -5.42 -0.67
N MET A 225 15.56 -5.62 -1.99
CA MET A 225 16.63 -6.30 -2.73
C MET A 225 17.97 -5.56 -2.61
N MET A 226 17.95 -4.22 -2.68
CA MET A 226 19.14 -3.39 -2.48
C MET A 226 19.65 -3.43 -1.04
N TYR A 227 18.76 -3.51 -0.05
CA TYR A 227 19.16 -3.68 1.33
C TYR A 227 19.83 -5.04 1.58
N LEU A 228 19.35 -6.10 0.93
CA LEU A 228 19.92 -7.46 0.98
C LEU A 228 21.05 -7.66 -0.04
N ASP A 229 21.94 -6.68 -0.13
CA ASP A 229 23.10 -6.59 -1.04
C ASP A 229 24.15 -7.72 -0.95
N GLN A 230 23.96 -8.71 -0.08
CA GLN A 230 24.85 -9.87 0.02
C GLN A 230 24.66 -10.88 -1.12
N PHE A 231 23.52 -10.81 -1.81
CA PHE A 231 23.18 -11.69 -2.92
C PHE A 231 22.66 -10.90 -4.12
N ASP A 232 22.81 -11.49 -5.31
CA ASP A 232 22.12 -11.06 -6.52
C ASP A 232 20.72 -11.69 -6.55
N TRP A 233 19.69 -10.85 -6.49
CA TRP A 233 18.28 -11.27 -6.51
C TRP A 233 17.65 -11.20 -7.92
N SER A 234 18.43 -10.85 -8.95
CA SER A 234 17.89 -10.55 -10.28
C SER A 234 17.27 -11.75 -10.99
N LYS A 235 17.60 -12.98 -10.58
CA LYS A 235 17.03 -14.21 -11.14
C LYS A 235 15.73 -14.59 -10.44
N ASN A 236 14.65 -13.88 -10.77
CA ASN A 236 13.31 -14.10 -10.20
C ASN A 236 13.34 -14.13 -8.65
N GLY A 237 14.16 -13.29 -8.03
CA GLY A 237 14.21 -13.16 -6.58
C GLY A 237 14.84 -14.33 -5.85
N VAL A 238 15.57 -15.22 -6.53
CA VAL A 238 16.41 -16.24 -5.89
C VAL A 238 17.77 -15.64 -5.56
N ALA A 239 18.26 -15.87 -4.34
CA ALA A 239 19.57 -15.45 -3.89
C ALA A 239 20.68 -16.19 -4.66
N GLU A 240 21.41 -15.48 -5.51
CA GLU A 240 22.62 -15.98 -6.16
C GLU A 240 23.87 -15.26 -5.65
N ASP A 241 25.01 -15.92 -5.74
CA ASP A 241 26.29 -15.25 -5.53
C ASP A 241 26.55 -14.20 -6.63
N PHE A 242 27.50 -13.30 -6.38
CA PHE A 242 27.90 -12.32 -7.38
C PHE A 242 28.87 -12.88 -8.43
N THR A 243 29.20 -14.18 -8.40
CA THR A 243 30.20 -14.76 -9.31
C THR A 243 29.79 -14.56 -10.76
N ARG A 244 28.49 -14.77 -11.07
CA ARG A 244 27.93 -14.52 -12.40
C ARG A 244 28.11 -13.06 -12.85
N LEU A 245 27.83 -12.11 -11.97
CA LEU A 245 27.96 -10.67 -12.24
C LEU A 245 29.41 -10.24 -12.39
N LYS A 246 30.29 -10.71 -11.49
CA LYS A 246 31.74 -10.49 -11.53
C LYS A 246 32.33 -10.97 -12.86
N ASN A 247 32.00 -12.20 -13.26
CA ASN A 247 32.41 -12.77 -14.54
C ASN A 247 31.89 -11.95 -15.73
N LYS A 248 30.62 -11.53 -15.70
CA LYS A 248 30.02 -10.71 -16.77
C LYS A 248 30.69 -9.33 -16.90
N LEU A 249 31.08 -8.73 -15.77
CA LEU A 249 31.71 -7.42 -15.72
C LEU A 249 33.23 -7.46 -15.89
N GLY A 250 33.83 -8.66 -16.08
CA GLY A 250 35.28 -8.82 -16.16
C GLY A 250 36.01 -8.49 -14.85
N LEU A 251 35.27 -8.41 -13.74
CA LEU A 251 35.83 -8.17 -12.42
C LEU A 251 36.35 -9.51 -11.92
N LYS A 252 37.67 -9.74 -12.03
CA LYS A 252 38.31 -10.92 -11.43
C LYS A 252 38.11 -10.89 -9.90
N PRO A 253 38.05 -12.06 -9.24
CA PRO A 253 37.82 -12.18 -7.81
C PRO A 253 38.69 -11.26 -6.96
#